data_AF-A0A1Z2SD07-F1
#
_entry.id   AF-A0A1Z2SD07-F1
#
_cell.length_a   1.000
_cell.length_b   1.000
_cell.length_c   1.000
_cell.angle_alpha   90.00
_cell.angle_beta   90.00
_cell.angle_gamma   90.00
#
_symmetry.space_group_name_H-M   'P 1'
#
loop_
_entity.id
_entity.type
_entity.pdbx_description
1 polymer ?
#
loop_
_entity_poly.entity_id
_entity_poly.type
_entity_poly.pdbx_seq_one_letter_code
_entity_poly.pdbx_strand_id
1 'polypeptide(L)'
;MELSPVFARRLYLAYLVENLDRPNVPRLIEHTGWPRRTIQDVLKALPAIGIQLMFIQDGRRHNDGYYRLSDWGPFDSQWIVERQDDIAASLGKSL
;
A
#
# COMPACT_ATOMS: atom_id res chain seq x y z
N MET A 1 8.54 -6.99 -17.88
CA MET A 1 9.22 -5.79 -17.38
C MET A 1 9.49 -6.03 -15.91
N GLU A 2 10.75 -6.04 -15.49
CA GLU A 2 11.07 -6.13 -14.06
C GLU A 2 10.86 -4.76 -13.41
N LEU A 3 9.99 -4.69 -12.40
CA LEU A 3 9.79 -3.48 -11.63
C LEU A 3 11.00 -3.29 -10.72
N SER A 4 11.47 -2.05 -10.55
CA SER A 4 12.46 -1.78 -9.52
C SER A 4 11.86 -2.12 -8.14
N PRO A 5 12.64 -2.65 -7.18
CA PRO A 5 12.10 -2.98 -5.86
C PRO A 5 11.44 -1.80 -5.16
N VAL A 6 11.92 -0.57 -5.38
CA VAL A 6 11.29 0.64 -4.81
C VAL A 6 9.91 0.87 -5.40
N PHE A 7 9.75 0.72 -6.72
CA PHE A 7 8.48 0.93 -7.39
C PHE A 7 7.49 -0.21 -7.11
N ALA A 8 7.96 -1.46 -7.09
CA ALA A 8 7.15 -2.62 -6.71
C ALA A 8 6.56 -2.48 -5.29
N ARG A 9 7.35 -2.00 -4.30
CA ARG A 9 6.82 -1.76 -2.95
C ARG A 9 5.70 -0.73 -2.92
N ARG A 10 5.74 0.29 -3.78
CA ARG A 10 4.70 1.33 -3.86
C ARG A 10 3.40 0.75 -4.40
N LEU A 11 3.47 0.03 -5.52
CA LEU A 11 2.27 -0.61 -6.10
C LEU A 11 1.68 -1.65 -5.13
N TYR A 12 2.53 -2.50 -4.54
CA TYR A 12 2.07 -3.52 -3.60
C TYR A 12 1.43 -2.91 -2.35
N LEU A 13 2.01 -1.85 -1.77
CA LEU A 13 1.41 -1.22 -0.59
C LEU A 13 0.10 -0.50 -0.92
N ALA A 14 -0.01 0.13 -2.09
CA ALA A 14 -1.27 0.72 -2.55
C ALA A 14 -2.36 -0.34 -2.74
N TYR A 15 -2.01 -1.50 -3.33
CA TYR A 15 -2.90 -2.65 -3.46
C TYR A 15 -3.39 -3.17 -2.10
N LEU A 16 -2.48 -3.32 -1.13
CA LEU A 16 -2.85 -3.72 0.24
C LEU A 16 -3.77 -2.69 0.90
N VAL A 17 -3.54 -1.39 0.67
CA VAL A 17 -4.41 -0.34 1.22
C VAL A 17 -5.81 -0.36 0.59
N GLU A 18 -5.95 -0.75 -0.66
CA GLU A 18 -7.26 -0.90 -1.30
C GLU A 18 -8.01 -2.16 -0.83
N ASN A 19 -7.30 -3.26 -0.59
CA ASN A 19 -7.91 -4.58 -0.41
C ASN A 19 -8.00 -5.07 1.04
N LEU A 20 -7.23 -4.49 1.97
CA LEU A 20 -7.35 -4.81 3.39
C LEU A 20 -8.48 -4.03 4.05
N ASP A 21 -9.15 -4.64 5.03
CA ASP A 21 -10.10 -3.94 5.89
C ASP A 21 -9.36 -2.96 6.82
N ARG A 22 -9.77 -1.68 6.81
CA ARG A 22 -9.21 -0.58 7.63
C ARG A 22 -7.67 -0.64 7.78
N PRO A 23 -6.89 -0.54 6.68
CA PRO A 23 -5.45 -0.68 6.73
C PRO A 23 -4.80 0.51 7.43
N ASN A 24 -4.08 0.24 8.51
CA ASN A 24 -3.25 1.22 9.21
C ASN A 24 -1.79 0.74 9.25
N VAL A 25 -0.88 1.58 9.77
CA VAL A 25 0.55 1.24 9.79
C VAL A 25 0.82 -0.10 10.51
N PRO A 26 0.29 -0.37 11.71
CA PRO A 26 0.42 -1.69 12.34
C PRO A 26 -0.06 -2.85 11.46
N ARG A 27 -1.26 -2.78 10.87
CA ARG A 27 -1.82 -3.85 10.03
C ARG A 27 -0.98 -4.09 8.78
N LEU A 28 -0.47 -3.03 8.16
CA LEU A 28 0.43 -3.13 7.00
C LEU A 28 1.78 -3.75 7.39
N ILE A 29 2.29 -3.50 8.60
CA ILE A 29 3.49 -4.18 9.13
C ILE A 29 3.21 -5.67 9.31
N GLU A 30 2.07 -6.05 9.89
CA GLU A 30 1.68 -7.45 10.08
C GLU A 30 1.60 -8.20 8.75
N HIS A 31 0.96 -7.61 7.74
CA HIS A 31 0.83 -8.23 6.41
C HIS A 31 2.16 -8.31 5.63
N THR A 32 3.04 -7.32 5.77
CA THR A 32 4.26 -7.26 4.94
C THR A 32 5.51 -7.76 5.65
N GLY A 33 5.54 -7.75 6.98
CA GLY A 33 6.75 -7.91 7.78
C GLY A 33 7.79 -6.80 7.58
N TRP A 34 7.45 -5.68 6.95
CA TRP A 34 8.39 -4.58 6.75
C TRP A 34 8.51 -3.70 7.99
N PRO A 35 9.69 -3.08 8.23
CA PRO A 35 9.84 -2.11 9.31
C PRO A 35 8.85 -0.96 9.17
N ARG A 36 8.37 -0.44 10.30
CA ARG A 36 7.45 0.72 10.36
C ARG A 36 7.90 1.89 9.48
N ARG A 37 9.19 2.22 9.50
CA ARG A 37 9.76 3.32 8.73
C ARG A 37 9.58 3.10 7.22
N THR A 38 9.78 1.87 6.74
CA THR A 38 9.56 1.50 5.33
C THR A 38 8.11 1.72 4.91
N ILE A 39 7.14 1.27 5.71
CA ILE A 39 5.72 1.48 5.43
C ILE A 39 5.40 2.98 5.34
N GLN A 40 5.84 3.75 6.33
CA GLN A 40 5.60 5.19 6.37
C GLN A 40 6.25 5.94 5.18
N ASP A 41 7.47 5.56 4.79
CA ASP A 41 8.15 6.18 3.64
C ASP A 41 7.48 5.84 2.31
N VAL A 42 6.99 4.60 2.15
CA VAL A 42 6.23 4.22 0.95
C VAL A 42 4.91 4.98 0.90
N LEU A 43 4.11 5.00 1.97
CA LEU A 43 2.84 5.75 2.02
C LEU A 43 3.04 7.23 1.68
N LYS A 44 4.11 7.85 2.21
CA LYS A 44 4.45 9.25 1.94
C LYS A 44 4.87 9.50 0.48
N ALA A 45 5.41 8.48 -0.20
CA ALA A 45 5.91 8.59 -1.57
C ALA A 45 4.84 8.34 -2.65
N LEU A 46 3.67 7.78 -2.29
CA LEU A 46 2.60 7.46 -3.25
C LEU A 46 2.05 8.67 -4.02
N PRO A 47 1.79 9.83 -3.38
CA PRO A 47 1.26 10.99 -4.10
C PRO A 47 2.21 11.52 -5.18
N ALA A 48 3.53 11.35 -5.00
CA ALA A 48 4.53 11.79 -5.97
C ALA A 48 4.50 10.97 -7.28
N ILE A 49 3.86 9.80 -7.28
CA ILE A 49 3.61 9.00 -8.49
C ILE A 49 2.14 9.04 -8.94
N GLY A 50 1.31 9.88 -8.30
CA GLY A 50 -0.09 10.07 -8.64
C GLY A 50 -1.10 9.24 -7.83
N ILE A 51 -0.64 8.24 -7.05
CA ILE A 51 -1.54 7.44 -6.20
C ILE A 51 -1.93 8.26 -4.96
N GLN A 52 -3.23 8.48 -4.77
CA GLN A 52 -3.77 9.25 -3.66
C GLN A 52 -4.39 8.34 -2.60
N LEU A 53 -4.05 8.61 -1.34
CA LEU A 53 -4.65 7.97 -0.17
C LEU A 53 -5.32 9.03 0.71
N MET A 54 -6.46 8.67 1.29
CA MET A 54 -7.09 9.42 2.38
C MET A 54 -6.83 8.72 3.71
N PHE A 55 -6.65 9.49 4.78
CA PHE A 55 -6.62 8.95 6.14
C PHE A 55 -7.97 9.24 6.82
N ILE A 56 -8.71 8.19 7.15
CA ILE A 56 -10.05 8.25 7.73
C ILE A 56 -9.95 8.12 9.24
N GLN A 57 -10.66 8.99 9.98
CA GLN A 57 -10.74 8.93 11.44
C GLN A 57 -12.21 8.98 11.88
N ASP A 58 -12.69 7.94 12.57
CA ASP A 58 -14.09 7.84 13.01
C ASP A 58 -14.38 8.58 14.34
N GLY A 59 -13.53 9.56 14.71
CA GLY A 59 -13.73 10.41 15.89
C GLY A 59 -13.58 9.73 17.26
N ARG A 60 -13.27 8.43 17.35
CA ARG A 60 -12.99 7.74 18.63
C ARG A 60 -11.60 8.09 19.16
N ARG A 61 -11.48 8.33 20.48
CA ARG A 61 -10.18 8.47 21.16
C ARG A 61 -9.35 7.19 20.99
N HIS A 62 -8.04 7.36 20.76
CA HIS A 62 -6.99 6.33 20.50
C HIS A 62 -6.58 6.08 19.03
N ASN A 63 -6.43 7.13 18.20
CA ASN A 63 -5.68 7.05 16.94
C ASN A 63 -6.07 5.89 15.98
N ASP A 64 -7.31 5.40 16.04
CA ASP A 64 -7.79 4.26 15.24
C ASP A 64 -8.21 4.69 13.83
N GLY A 65 -7.33 5.45 13.18
CA GLY A 65 -7.50 5.85 11.79
C GLY A 65 -6.87 4.84 10.85
N TYR A 66 -7.37 4.82 9.61
CA TYR A 66 -6.91 3.92 8.56
C TYR A 66 -6.79 4.65 7.23
N TYR A 67 -5.98 4.10 6.34
CA TYR A 67 -5.84 4.59 4.98
C TYR A 67 -6.93 4.01 4.09
N ARG A 68 -7.40 4.80 3.15
CA ARG A 68 -8.26 4.37 2.05
C ARG A 68 -7.64 4.87 0.76
N LEU A 69 -7.47 4.00 -0.22
CA LEU A 69 -7.06 4.42 -1.56
C LEU A 69 -8.21 5.22 -2.18
N SER A 70 -7.92 6.43 -2.64
CA SER A 70 -8.91 7.32 -3.24
C SER A 70 -8.76 7.44 -4.75
N ASP A 71 -7.54 7.31 -5.25
CA ASP A 71 -7.25 7.39 -6.68
C ASP A 71 -5.96 6.63 -7.00
N TRP A 72 -6.00 5.78 -8.02
CA TRP A 72 -4.82 5.10 -8.56
C TRP A 72 -3.97 6.02 -9.45
N GLY A 73 -4.47 7.19 -9.82
CA GLY A 73 -3.79 8.14 -10.68
C GLY A 73 -3.56 7.54 -12.07
N PRO A 74 -2.32 7.51 -12.58
CA PRO A 74 -2.05 7.02 -13.94
C PRO A 74 -1.98 5.49 -14.06
N PHE A 75 -2.14 4.75 -12.96
CA PHE A 75 -1.98 3.29 -12.97
C PHE A 75 -3.33 2.58 -13.12
N ASP A 76 -3.32 1.51 -13.91
CA ASP A 76 -4.46 0.62 -14.07
C ASP A 76 -4.58 -0.33 -12.87
N SER A 77 -5.65 -0.17 -12.09
CA SER A 77 -5.89 -0.99 -10.90
C SER A 77 -6.15 -2.45 -11.23
N GLN A 78 -6.78 -2.76 -12.37
CA GLN A 78 -7.03 -4.15 -12.78
C GLN A 78 -5.72 -4.87 -13.07
N TRP A 79 -4.81 -4.20 -13.80
CA TRP A 79 -3.48 -4.75 -14.06
C TRP A 79 -2.71 -5.07 -12.78
N ILE A 80 -2.85 -4.22 -11.75
CA ILE A 80 -2.20 -4.42 -10.44
C ILE A 80 -2.80 -5.63 -9.72
N VAL A 81 -4.14 -5.74 -9.68
CA VAL A 81 -4.84 -6.87 -9.06
C VAL A 81 -4.45 -8.19 -9.76
N GLU A 82 -4.39 -8.22 -11.09
CA GLU A 82 -4.02 -9.41 -11.85
C GLU A 82 -2.56 -9.85 -11.62
N ARG A 83 -1.67 -8.92 -11.26
CA ARG A 83 -0.23 -9.17 -11.08
C ARG A 83 0.24 -9.06 -9.65
N GLN A 84 -0.67 -8.95 -8.70
CA GLN A 84 -0.32 -8.70 -7.30
C GLN A 84 0.60 -9.80 -6.73
N ASP A 85 0.41 -11.05 -7.13
CA ASP A 85 1.27 -12.18 -6.75
C ASP A 85 2.69 -12.03 -7.31
N ASP A 86 2.84 -11.68 -8.59
CA ASP A 86 4.14 -11.46 -9.22
C ASP A 86 4.89 -10.29 -8.56
N ILE A 87 4.16 -9.20 -8.27
CA ILE A 87 4.73 -8.01 -7.60
C ILE A 87 5.20 -8.39 -6.19
N ALA A 88 4.38 -9.12 -5.43
CA ALA A 88 4.74 -9.62 -4.10
C ALA A 88 5.97 -10.54 -4.16
N ALA A 89 6.00 -11.49 -5.09
CA ALA A 89 7.09 -12.44 -5.28
C ALA A 89 8.41 -11.72 -5.58
N SER A 90 8.39 -10.66 -6.40
CA SER A 90 9.58 -9.83 -6.69
C SER A 90 10.16 -9.15 -5.45
N LEU A 91 9.37 -9.01 -4.39
CA LEU A 91 9.75 -8.43 -3.10
C LEU A 91 10.13 -9.50 -2.07
N GLY A 92 10.20 -10.77 -2.47
CA GLY A 92 10.42 -11.91 -1.58
C GLY A 92 9.24 -12.16 -0.64
N LYS A 93 8.02 -11.86 -1.09
CA LYS A 93 6.77 -12.10 -0.35
C LYS A 93 5.95 -13.16 -1.07
N SER A 94 5.45 -14.13 -0.33
CA SER A 94 4.32 -14.98 -0.74
C SER A 94 3.07 -14.45 -0.04
N LEU A 95 1.96 -14.36 -0.77
CA LEU A 95 0.65 -14.02 -0.21
C LEU A 95 0.02 -15.21 0.51
#